data_AF-A0A1B6NWX5-F1
#
_entry.id   AF-A0A1B6NWX5-F1
#
_cell.length_a   1.000
_cell.length_b   1.000
_cell.length_c   1.000
_cell.angle_alpha   90.00
_cell.angle_beta   90.00
_cell.angle_gamma   90.00
#
_symmetry.space_group_name_H-M   'P 1'
#
loop_
_entity.id
_entity.type
_entity.pdbx_description
1 polymer ?
#
loop_
_entity_poly.entity_id
_entity_poly.type
_entity_poly.pdbx_seq_one_letter_code
_entity_poly.pdbx_strand_id
1 'polypeptide(L)'
;MASINSRNGKLYVDFRYIGQRCREQTLLADTKPNRKRLENFVSRMEADIQLGSFRYENYFPQSKKLEKFQSLELMKSTNSHKDSSSGFNSFSKVWIEEKKPEWRDSQISNVADIFRIYLIPHFGNVPLNT
;
A
#
# COMPACT_ATOMS: atom_id res chain seq x y z
N MET A 1 3.57 -0.75 -16.17
CA MET A 1 3.62 0.23 -17.28
C MET A 1 2.21 0.58 -17.66
N ALA A 2 1.95 1.87 -17.82
CA ALA A 2 0.69 2.45 -18.26
C ALA A 2 0.56 2.29 -19.78
N SER A 3 -0.67 2.22 -20.28
CA SER A 3 -0.97 2.10 -21.70
C SER A 3 -1.99 3.16 -22.12
N ILE A 4 -1.86 3.65 -23.35
CA ILE A 4 -2.75 4.66 -23.94
C ILE A 4 -3.53 4.01 -25.07
N ASN A 5 -4.84 4.00 -24.91
CA ASN A 5 -5.77 3.43 -25.87
C ASN A 5 -6.90 4.43 -26.16
N SER A 6 -7.72 4.14 -27.15
CA SER A 6 -8.89 4.95 -27.48
C SER A 6 -10.19 4.18 -27.31
N ARG A 7 -11.24 4.89 -26.91
CA ARG A 7 -12.61 4.37 -26.81
C ARG A 7 -13.57 5.49 -27.17
N ASN A 8 -14.52 5.21 -28.07
CA ASN A 8 -15.49 6.19 -28.56
C ASN A 8 -14.81 7.47 -29.11
N GLY A 9 -13.68 7.32 -29.80
CA GLY A 9 -12.92 8.43 -30.38
C GLY A 9 -12.10 9.27 -29.38
N LYS A 10 -12.15 8.95 -28.08
CA LYS A 10 -11.38 9.65 -27.04
C LYS A 10 -10.28 8.78 -26.47
N LEU A 11 -9.16 9.39 -26.12
CA LEU A 11 -8.01 8.72 -25.48
C LEU A 11 -8.30 8.44 -24.01
N TYR A 12 -7.77 7.33 -23.51
CA TYR A 12 -7.78 6.98 -22.09
C TYR A 12 -6.45 6.36 -21.68
N VAL A 13 -6.12 6.48 -20.40
CA VAL A 13 -4.93 5.89 -19.79
C VAL A 13 -5.35 4.70 -18.95
N ASP A 14 -4.69 3.56 -19.12
CA ASP A 14 -4.85 2.35 -18.31
C ASP A 14 -3.55 2.03 -17.58
N PHE A 15 -3.57 2.09 -16.26
CA PHE A 15 -2.40 1.87 -15.41
C PHE A 15 -2.80 1.14 -14.13
N ARG A 16 -1.83 0.79 -13.29
CA ARG A 16 -2.07 0.22 -11.96
C ARG A 16 -1.46 1.12 -10.89
N TYR A 17 -2.21 1.33 -9.82
CA TYR A 17 -1.77 2.09 -8.65
C TYR A 17 -2.33 1.43 -7.37
N ILE A 18 -1.48 1.21 -6.37
CA ILE A 18 -1.81 0.48 -5.11
C ILE A 18 -2.52 -0.86 -5.42
N GLY A 19 -1.99 -1.63 -6.37
CA GLY A 19 -2.58 -2.91 -6.80
C GLY A 19 -3.89 -2.81 -7.61
N GLN A 20 -4.51 -1.63 -7.68
CA GLN A 20 -5.78 -1.42 -8.36
C GLN A 20 -5.59 -0.95 -9.80
N ARG A 21 -6.38 -1.52 -10.73
CA ARG A 21 -6.41 -1.08 -12.14
C ARG A 21 -7.19 0.23 -12.28
N CYS A 22 -6.54 1.23 -12.87
CA CYS A 22 -7.07 2.55 -13.09
C CYS A 22 -7.20 2.79 -14.59
N ARG A 23 -8.46 2.93 -15.07
CA ARG A 23 -8.75 3.45 -16.40
C ARG A 23 -9.37 4.83 -16.29
N GLU A 24 -8.64 5.85 -16.72
CA GLU A 24 -9.09 7.25 -16.71
C GLU A 24 -9.24 7.75 -18.14
N GLN A 25 -10.47 8.15 -18.50
CA GLN A 25 -10.76 8.71 -19.81
C GLN A 25 -10.38 10.19 -19.85
N THR A 26 -9.88 10.62 -21.01
CA THR A 26 -9.58 12.03 -21.27
C THR A 26 -10.60 12.62 -22.23
N LEU A 27 -10.61 13.95 -22.34
CA LEU A 27 -11.40 14.66 -23.34
C LEU A 27 -10.70 14.74 -24.71
N LEU A 28 -9.47 14.23 -24.82
CA LEU A 28 -8.65 14.32 -26.03
C LEU A 28 -9.14 13.34 -27.09
N ALA A 29 -9.38 13.83 -28.31
CA ALA A 29 -9.64 12.99 -29.47
C ALA A 29 -8.40 12.17 -29.84
N ASP A 30 -8.59 10.96 -30.40
CA ASP A 30 -7.53 10.07 -30.86
C ASP A 30 -6.85 10.62 -32.13
N THR A 31 -5.95 11.57 -31.93
CA THR A 31 -5.08 12.14 -32.96
C THR A 31 -3.62 11.96 -32.55
N LYS A 32 -2.72 11.83 -33.53
CA LYS A 32 -1.27 11.73 -33.28
C LYS A 32 -0.72 12.80 -32.32
N PRO A 33 -1.03 14.10 -32.48
CA PRO A 33 -0.52 15.12 -31.54
C PRO A 33 -1.08 14.97 -30.13
N ASN A 34 -2.36 14.61 -29.98
CA ASN A 34 -2.97 14.39 -28.67
C ASN A 34 -2.40 13.15 -27.98
N ARG A 35 -2.14 12.08 -28.74
CA ARG A 35 -1.51 10.87 -28.23
C ARG A 35 -0.11 11.17 -27.69
N LYS A 36 0.71 11.92 -28.44
CA LYS A 36 2.04 12.35 -27.99
C LYS A 36 1.99 13.22 -26.72
N ARG A 37 1.01 14.13 -26.63
CA ARG A 37 0.79 14.92 -25.41
C ARG A 37 0.45 14.04 -24.21
N LEU A 38 -0.41 13.05 -24.42
CA LEU A 38 -0.81 12.12 -23.37
C LEU A 38 0.34 11.18 -22.97
N GLU A 39 1.19 10.74 -23.90
CA GLU A 39 2.41 9.98 -23.63
C GLU A 39 3.35 10.74 -22.70
N ASN A 40 3.61 12.03 -22.96
CA ASN A 40 4.45 12.87 -22.10
C ASN A 40 3.84 13.08 -20.69
N PHE A 41 2.51 13.11 -20.59
CA PHE A 41 1.82 13.17 -19.30
C PHE A 41 1.97 11.85 -18.54
N VAL A 42 1.73 10.72 -19.21
CA VAL A 42 1.85 9.38 -18.64
C VAL A 42 3.28 9.07 -18.22
N SER A 43 4.28 9.47 -19.00
CA SER A 43 5.69 9.26 -18.64
C SER A 43 6.08 9.96 -17.33
N ARG A 44 5.63 11.21 -17.13
CA ARG A 44 5.83 11.93 -15.85
C ARG A 44 5.09 11.24 -14.69
N MET A 45 3.85 10.84 -14.93
CA MET A 45 3.04 10.11 -13.97
C MET A 45 3.71 8.80 -13.53
N GLU A 46 4.27 8.03 -14.47
CA GLU A 46 4.98 6.79 -14.16
C GLU A 46 6.26 7.02 -13.35
N ALA A 47 7.00 8.09 -13.65
CA ALA A 47 8.17 8.46 -12.86
C ALA A 47 7.79 8.77 -11.40
N ASP A 48 6.71 9.52 -11.18
CA ASP A 48 6.21 9.81 -9.83
C ASP A 48 5.73 8.56 -9.10
N ILE A 49 5.13 7.59 -9.81
CA ILE A 49 4.71 6.31 -9.22
C ILE A 49 5.95 5.52 -8.77
N GLN A 50 7.01 5.51 -9.58
CA GLN A 50 8.28 4.85 -9.24
C GLN A 50 8.99 5.51 -8.06
N LEU A 51 8.96 6.85 -7.99
CA LEU A 51 9.52 7.63 -6.89
C LEU A 51 8.67 7.57 -5.60
N GLY A 52 7.44 7.06 -5.69
CA GLY A 52 6.51 7.03 -4.56
C GLY A 52 5.91 8.40 -4.19
N SER A 53 6.19 9.44 -4.99
CA SER A 53 5.65 10.79 -4.84
C SER A 53 4.27 10.94 -5.48
N PHE A 54 3.84 9.98 -6.31
CA PHE A 54 2.54 10.03 -6.96
C PHE A 54 1.39 10.15 -5.95
N ARG A 55 0.46 11.05 -6.27
CA ARG A 55 -0.81 11.24 -5.57
C ARG A 55 -1.91 11.26 -6.61
N TYR A 56 -2.91 10.39 -6.43
CA TYR A 56 -3.96 10.22 -7.44
C TYR A 56 -4.73 11.52 -7.71
N GLU A 57 -4.99 12.30 -6.66
CA GLU A 57 -5.70 13.58 -6.72
C GLU A 57 -4.99 14.65 -7.56
N ASN A 58 -3.66 14.68 -7.57
CA ASN A 58 -2.89 15.67 -8.33
C ASN A 58 -3.02 15.47 -9.85
N TYR A 59 -3.21 14.22 -10.26
CA TYR A 59 -3.30 13.84 -11.68
C TYR A 59 -4.75 13.75 -12.17
N PHE A 60 -5.67 13.30 -11.32
CA PHE A 60 -7.06 13.06 -11.68
C PHE A 60 -8.05 13.64 -10.64
N PRO A 61 -8.06 14.97 -10.43
CA PRO A 61 -8.84 15.63 -9.37
C PRO A 61 -10.36 15.49 -9.53
N GLN A 62 -10.84 15.26 -10.75
CA GLN A 62 -12.27 15.11 -11.06
C GLN A 62 -12.71 13.64 -11.18
N SER A 63 -11.83 12.69 -10.84
CA SER A 63 -12.16 11.27 -10.96
C SER A 63 -13.08 10.83 -9.83
N LYS A 64 -14.11 10.04 -10.16
CA LYS A 64 -15.01 9.42 -9.16
C LYS A 64 -14.29 8.46 -8.21
N LYS A 65 -13.06 8.07 -8.52
CA LYS A 65 -12.25 7.14 -7.71
C LYS A 65 -11.40 7.84 -6.65
N LEU A 66 -11.46 9.17 -6.56
CA LEU A 66 -10.60 9.96 -5.71
C LEU A 66 -10.71 9.56 -4.23
N GLU A 67 -11.93 9.48 -3.71
CA GLU A 67 -12.20 9.05 -2.33
C GLU A 67 -11.65 7.64 -2.03
N LYS A 68 -11.81 6.71 -2.99
CA LYS A 68 -11.27 5.35 -2.88
C LYS A 68 -9.74 5.35 -2.82
N PHE A 69 -9.08 6.16 -3.65
CA PHE A 69 -7.61 6.21 -3.64
C PHE A 69 -7.05 6.95 -2.43
N GLN A 70 -7.75 7.98 -1.93
CA GLN A 70 -7.37 8.63 -0.66
C GLN A 70 -7.43 7.64 0.51
N SER A 71 -8.50 6.85 0.61
CA SER A 71 -8.60 5.82 1.66
C SER A 71 -7.55 4.71 1.51
N LEU A 72 -7.23 4.28 0.28
CA LEU A 72 -6.14 3.33 0.03
C LEU A 72 -4.74 3.92 0.31
N GLU A 73 -4.51 5.19 0.01
CA GLU A 73 -3.26 5.89 0.33
C GLU A 73 -3.09 6.05 1.84
N LEU A 74 -4.17 6.33 2.57
CA LEU A 74 -4.17 6.36 4.03
C LEU A 74 -3.89 4.98 4.62
N MET A 75 -4.55 3.92 4.14
CA MET A 75 -4.25 2.55 4.57
C MET A 75 -2.81 2.15 4.25
N LYS A 76 -2.30 2.57 3.09
CA LYS A 76 -0.91 2.34 2.72
C LYS A 76 0.03 3.10 3.66
N SER A 77 -0.24 4.34 4.02
CA SER A 77 0.62 5.11 4.93
C SER A 77 0.57 4.58 6.36
N THR A 78 -0.60 4.19 6.87
CA THR A 78 -0.73 3.53 8.18
C THR A 78 -0.04 2.17 8.22
N ASN A 79 -0.05 1.42 7.11
CA ASN A 79 0.68 0.15 7.01
C ASN A 79 2.16 0.34 6.65
N SER A 80 2.54 1.51 6.13
CA SER A 80 3.93 1.90 5.85
C SER A 80 4.58 2.60 7.04
N HIS A 81 3.86 2.81 8.15
CA HIS A 81 4.48 2.88 9.46
C HIS A 81 5.17 1.54 9.70
N LYS A 82 6.41 1.51 9.22
CA LYS A 82 7.53 0.69 9.63
C LYS A 82 7.86 0.93 11.11
N ASP A 83 6.86 1.19 11.94
CA ASP A 83 6.94 1.04 13.37
C ASP A 83 6.85 -0.45 13.60
N SER A 84 8.00 -1.11 13.74
CA SER A 84 8.39 -1.86 14.95
C SER A 84 7.36 -2.75 15.67
N SER A 85 6.21 -3.05 15.05
CA SER A 85 4.97 -3.57 15.67
C SER A 85 4.39 -4.76 14.90
N SER A 86 4.65 -4.92 13.60
CA SER A 86 3.99 -5.96 12.79
C SER A 86 4.68 -7.34 12.77
N GLY A 87 5.82 -7.51 13.43
CA GLY A 87 6.45 -8.83 13.58
C GLY A 87 5.88 -9.60 14.76
N PHE A 88 5.86 -10.93 14.68
CA PHE A 88 5.46 -11.78 15.81
C PHE A 88 6.22 -11.43 17.11
N ASN A 89 7.49 -11.04 17.01
CA ASN A 89 8.30 -10.64 18.18
C ASN A 89 7.74 -9.40 18.89
N SER A 90 7.47 -8.31 18.18
CA SER A 90 6.94 -7.08 18.77
C SER A 90 5.54 -7.27 19.34
N PHE A 91 4.69 -8.00 18.63
CA PHE A 91 3.35 -8.37 19.11
C PHE A 91 3.42 -9.22 20.38
N SER A 92 4.28 -10.25 20.40
CA SER A 92 4.39 -11.15 21.55
C SER A 92 4.76 -10.43 22.84
N LYS A 93 5.61 -9.39 22.76
CA LYS A 93 5.97 -8.57 23.93
C LYS A 93 4.76 -7.84 24.51
N VAL A 94 3.98 -7.19 23.66
CA VAL A 94 2.76 -6.47 24.09
C VAL A 94 1.76 -7.46 24.70
N TRP A 95 1.49 -8.57 24.01
CA TRP A 95 0.56 -9.59 24.48
C TRP A 95 0.98 -10.22 25.82
N ILE A 96 2.28 -10.48 26.00
CA ILE A 96 2.80 -10.98 27.28
C ILE A 96 2.56 -9.95 28.39
N GLU A 97 2.84 -8.66 28.18
CA GLU A 97 2.57 -7.63 29.20
C GLU A 97 1.08 -7.52 29.55
N GLU A 98 0.19 -7.63 28.57
CA GLU A 98 -1.27 -7.63 28.81
C GLU A 98 -1.74 -8.85 29.59
N LYS A 99 -1.09 -10.00 29.40
CA LYS A 99 -1.48 -11.27 30.03
C LYS A 99 -0.80 -11.59 31.35
N LYS A 100 0.38 -11.00 31.61
CA LYS A 100 1.11 -11.13 32.88
C LYS A 100 0.24 -10.94 34.13
N PRO A 101 -0.66 -9.95 34.23
CA PRO A 101 -1.50 -9.76 35.42
C PRO A 101 -2.43 -10.94 35.73
N GLU A 102 -2.76 -11.77 34.74
CA GLU A 102 -3.62 -12.95 34.88
C GLU A 102 -2.85 -14.19 35.39
N TRP A 103 -1.52 -14.14 35.46
CA TRP A 103 -0.66 -15.30 35.68
C TRP A 103 0.16 -15.21 36.97
N ARG A 104 0.49 -16.37 37.54
CA ARG A 104 1.48 -16.47 38.63
C ARG A 104 2.90 -16.31 38.07
N ASP A 105 3.85 -15.87 38.90
CA ASP A 105 5.23 -15.62 38.49
C ASP A 105 5.91 -16.81 37.78
N SER A 106 5.67 -18.03 38.26
CA SER A 106 6.21 -19.25 37.63
C SER A 106 5.64 -19.49 36.23
N GLN A 107 4.38 -19.12 36.00
CA GLN A 107 3.73 -19.23 34.69
C GLN A 107 4.27 -18.16 33.75
N ILE A 108 4.46 -16.93 34.23
CA ILE A 108 5.08 -15.84 33.45
C ILE A 108 6.48 -16.26 32.97
N SER A 109 7.30 -16.81 33.87
CA SER A 109 8.65 -17.27 33.51
C SER A 109 8.63 -18.39 32.47
N ASN A 110 7.77 -19.39 32.64
CA ASN A 110 7.66 -20.51 31.70
C ASN A 110 7.19 -20.04 30.31
N VAL A 111 6.16 -19.18 30.27
CA VAL A 111 5.68 -18.58 29.01
C VAL A 111 6.78 -17.74 28.36
N ALA A 112 7.48 -16.90 29.12
CA ALA A 112 8.59 -16.10 28.59
C ALA A 112 9.71 -16.97 27.99
N ASP A 113 10.06 -18.08 28.62
CA ASP A 113 11.06 -19.03 28.10
C ASP A 113 10.57 -19.75 26.84
N ILE A 114 9.29 -20.13 26.76
CA ILE A 114 8.72 -20.72 25.54
C ILE A 114 8.84 -19.74 24.37
N PHE A 115 8.48 -18.48 24.59
CA PHE A 115 8.59 -17.45 23.57
C PHE A 115 10.06 -17.20 23.17
N ARG A 116 10.97 -17.11 24.14
CA ARG A 116 12.39 -16.84 23.90
C ARG A 116 13.12 -18.00 23.20
N ILE A 117 12.87 -19.24 23.61
CA ILE A 117 13.61 -20.42 23.15
C ILE A 117 13.03 -20.98 21.86
N TYR A 118 11.70 -21.03 21.73
CA TYR A 118 11.05 -21.75 20.64
C TYR A 118 10.34 -20.83 19.65
N LEU A 119 9.62 -19.80 20.10
CA LEU A 119 8.74 -19.05 19.19
C LEU A 119 9.45 -17.90 18.48
N ILE A 120 10.18 -17.05 19.21
CA ILE A 120 10.88 -15.88 18.65
C ILE A 120 11.97 -16.27 17.64
N PRO A 121 12.82 -17.29 17.88
CA PRO A 121 13.85 -17.65 16.91
C PRO A 121 13.30 -18.09 15.53
N HIS A 122 12.11 -18.69 15.52
CA HIS A 122 11.50 -19.22 14.30
C HIS A 122 10.50 -18.24 13.66
N PHE A 123 9.72 -17.52 14.47
CA PHE A 123 8.61 -16.70 13.98
C PHE A 123 8.83 -15.21 14.17
N GLY A 124 9.87 -14.76 14.86
CA GLY A 124 10.03 -13.37 15.28
C GLY A 124 9.96 -12.33 14.15
N ASN A 125 10.44 -12.70 12.95
CA ASN A 125 10.42 -11.85 11.75
C ASN A 125 9.20 -12.09 10.84
N VAL A 126 8.29 -12.97 11.22
CA VAL A 126 7.06 -13.24 10.44
C VAL A 126 6.09 -12.07 10.62
N PRO A 127 5.62 -11.45 9.53
CA PRO A 127 4.60 -10.42 9.59
C PRO A 127 3.26 -11.04 9.97
N LEU A 128 2.57 -10.45 10.95
CA LEU A 128 1.27 -10.94 11.42
C LEU A 128 0.08 -10.52 10.54
N ASN A 129 0.29 -9.55 9.65
CA ASN A 129 -0.71 -9.13 8.67
C ASN A 129 -0.45 -9.83 7.33
N THR A 130 -1.05 -11.02 7.14
CA THR A 130 -1.25 -11.65 5.82
C THR A 130 -2.75 -11.74 5.57
#